data_AF-A0A847BJC3-F1
#
_entry.id   AF-A0A847BJC3-F1
#
_cell.length_a   1.000
_cell.length_b   1.000
_cell.length_c   1.000
_cell.angle_alpha   90.00
_cell.angle_beta   90.00
_cell.angle_gamma   90.00
#
_symmetry.space_group_name_H-M   'P 1'
#
loop_
_entity.id
_entity.type
_entity.pdbx_description
1 polymer ?
#
loop_
_entity_poly.entity_id
_entity_poly.type
_entity_poly.pdbx_seq_one_letter_code
_entity_poly.pdbx_strand_id
1 'polypeptide(L)'
;MASTEIARYLSLENQQIALDPEGYLVDLSAWTPKVAEALAAEEGRMLGAEHWEIITVIRDFYTRYEASPAMRPLVKAVAQALGPEKGRSVYLLRLFPDSPAKVAARLAGLPKPANCL
;
A
#
# COMPACT_ATOMS: atom_id res chain seq x y z
N MET A 1 2.73 -5.05 14.10
CA MET A 1 3.69 -3.99 14.44
C MET A 1 4.54 -3.76 13.20
N ALA A 2 4.86 -2.50 12.89
CA ALA A 2 5.84 -2.20 11.84
C ALA A 2 7.19 -2.75 12.29
N SER A 3 7.84 -3.58 11.48
CA SER A 3 9.20 -4.02 11.81
C SER A 3 10.15 -2.82 11.59
N THR A 4 11.03 -2.57 12.55
CA THR A 4 12.10 -1.57 12.42
C THR A 4 13.39 -2.17 11.91
N GLU A 5 13.41 -3.48 11.67
CA GLU A 5 14.56 -4.18 11.11
C GLU A 5 14.70 -3.85 9.63
N ILE A 6 15.86 -3.30 9.25
CA ILE A 6 16.20 -3.04 7.86
C ILE A 6 16.77 -4.33 7.26
N ALA A 7 16.07 -4.91 6.29
CA ALA A 7 16.53 -6.10 5.58
C ALA A 7 17.27 -5.76 4.28
N ARG A 8 16.80 -4.74 3.55
CA ARG A 8 17.40 -4.28 2.29
C ARG A 8 17.07 -2.82 2.01
N TYR A 9 17.71 -2.27 0.98
CA TYR A 9 17.42 -0.93 0.47
C TYR A 9 16.89 -0.99 -0.96
N LEU A 10 15.89 -0.18 -1.25
CA LEU A 10 15.44 0.14 -2.59
C LEU A 10 16.20 1.39 -3.07
N SER A 11 17.00 1.24 -4.13
CA SER A 11 17.77 2.32 -4.72
C SER A 11 16.91 3.14 -5.67
N LEU A 12 16.74 4.43 -5.38
CA LEU A 12 15.90 5.34 -6.16
C LEU A 12 16.66 6.65 -6.39
N GLU A 13 17.10 6.88 -7.62
CA GLU A 13 17.94 8.03 -8.00
C GLU A 13 19.16 8.17 -7.07
N ASN A 14 19.12 9.13 -6.13
CA ASN A 14 20.18 9.41 -5.16
C ASN A 14 19.79 9.06 -3.71
N GLN A 15 18.72 8.29 -3.52
CA GLN A 15 18.21 7.91 -2.21
C GLN A 15 18.18 6.39 -2.05
N GLN A 16 18.46 5.93 -0.83
CA GLN A 16 18.26 4.55 -0.42
C GLN A 16 17.06 4.50 0.52
N ILE A 17 16.03 3.75 0.12
CA ILE A 17 14.81 3.58 0.90
C ILE A 17 14.91 2.27 1.67
N ALA A 18 14.92 2.34 3.00
CA ALA A 18 15.02 1.16 3.85
C ALA A 18 13.71 0.34 3.84
N LEU A 19 13.83 -0.95 3.56
CA LEU A 19 12.74 -1.91 3.55
C LEU A 19 12.95 -2.99 4.60
N ASP A 20 11.85 -3.41 5.23
CA ASP A 20 11.82 -4.53 6.16
C ASP A 20 11.88 -5.90 5.43
N PRO A 21 12.03 -7.03 6.16
CA PRO A 21 12.06 -8.36 5.54
C PRO A 21 10.83 -8.72 4.69
N GLU A 22 9.71 -8.04 4.91
CA GLU A 22 8.45 -8.25 4.19
C GLU A 22 8.25 -7.25 3.02
N GLY A 23 9.20 -6.32 2.83
CA GLY A 23 9.22 -5.32 1.77
C GLY A 23 8.41 -4.05 2.09
N TYR A 24 8.08 -3.79 3.35
CA TYR A 24 7.44 -2.54 3.76
C TYR A 24 8.47 -1.47 4.09
N LEU A 25 8.07 -0.20 3.98
CA LEU A 25 8.92 0.92 4.40
C LEU A 25 9.20 0.86 5.90
N VAL A 26 10.47 0.94 6.27
CA VAL A 26 10.88 1.13 7.67
C VAL A 26 10.60 2.57 8.11
N ASP A 27 10.84 3.54 7.23
CA ASP A 27 10.50 4.95 7.43
C ASP A 27 9.37 5.37 6.48
N LEU A 28 8.19 5.61 7.06
CA LEU A 28 6.99 6.02 6.33
C LEU A 28 7.15 7.40 5.67
N SER A 29 7.99 8.27 6.23
CA SER A 29 8.23 9.62 5.70
C SER A 29 9.06 9.61 4.42
N ALA A 30 9.78 8.52 4.15
CA ALA A 30 10.52 8.31 2.92
C ALA A 30 9.60 8.00 1.72
N TRP A 31 8.30 7.78 1.93
CA TRP A 31 7.38 7.48 0.85
C TRP A 31 7.19 8.68 -0.09
N THR A 32 7.31 8.42 -1.38
CA THR A 32 6.90 9.33 -2.46
C THR A 32 6.20 8.52 -3.55
N PRO A 33 5.50 9.16 -4.50
CA PRO A 33 4.94 8.45 -5.65
C PRO A 33 5.99 7.61 -6.40
N LYS A 34 7.22 8.11 -6.55
CA LYS A 34 8.32 7.35 -7.17
C LYS A 34 8.68 6.08 -6.39
N VAL A 35 8.63 6.12 -5.04
CA VAL A 35 8.81 4.92 -4.20
C VAL A 35 7.74 3.88 -4.50
N ALA A 36 6.47 4.29 -4.58
CA ALA A 36 5.39 3.37 -4.90
C ALA A 36 5.57 2.72 -6.28
N GLU A 37 5.98 3.51 -7.29
CA GLU A 37 6.26 3.01 -8.63
C GLU A 37 7.43 2.02 -8.66
N ALA A 38 8.53 2.33 -7.96
CA ALA A 38 9.68 1.45 -7.89
C ALA A 38 9.35 0.13 -7.16
N LEU A 39 8.60 0.18 -6.06
CA LEU A 39 8.08 -1.02 -5.38
C LEU A 39 7.19 -1.85 -6.31
N ALA A 40 6.30 -1.21 -7.06
CA ALA A 40 5.46 -1.91 -8.04
C ALA A 40 6.28 -2.56 -9.15
N ALA A 41 7.31 -1.86 -9.65
CA ALA A 41 8.18 -2.34 -10.72
C ALA A 41 9.00 -3.58 -10.31
N GLU A 42 9.48 -3.66 -9.06
CA GLU A 42 10.14 -4.86 -8.52
C GLU A 42 9.22 -6.10 -8.56
N GLU A 43 7.91 -5.90 -8.51
CA GLU A 43 6.88 -6.95 -8.58
C GLU A 43 6.34 -7.15 -10.01
N GLY A 44 6.92 -6.49 -11.01
CA GLY A 44 6.43 -6.53 -12.40
C GLY A 44 5.06 -5.87 -12.59
N ARG A 45 4.67 -4.94 -11.70
CA ARG A 45 3.40 -4.22 -11.72
C ARG A 45 3.59 -2.78 -12.19
N MET A 46 2.63 -2.29 -12.97
CA MET A 46 2.53 -0.88 -13.35
C MET A 46 1.36 -0.21 -12.64
N LEU A 47 1.59 0.96 -12.04
CA LEU A 47 0.56 1.70 -11.32
C LEU A 47 -0.22 2.62 -12.27
N GLY A 48 -1.32 2.11 -12.80
CA GLY A 48 -2.32 2.92 -13.53
C GLY A 48 -3.15 3.84 -12.61
N ALA A 49 -3.94 4.73 -13.22
CA ALA A 49 -4.78 5.69 -12.49
C ALA A 49 -5.68 5.05 -11.42
N GLU A 50 -6.30 3.90 -11.73
CA GLU A 50 -7.13 3.16 -10.78
C GLU A 50 -6.35 2.71 -9.53
N HIS A 51 -5.07 2.37 -9.66
CA HIS A 51 -4.24 1.99 -8.50
C HIS A 51 -3.96 3.20 -7.61
N TRP A 52 -3.68 4.36 -8.22
CA TRP A 52 -3.41 5.61 -7.51
C TRP A 52 -4.60 6.11 -6.71
N GLU A 53 -5.82 5.94 -7.24
CA GLU A 53 -7.04 6.24 -6.48
C GLU A 53 -7.11 5.40 -5.19
N ILE A 54 -6.83 4.09 -5.27
CA ILE A 54 -6.85 3.22 -4.10
C ILE A 54 -5.71 3.55 -3.12
N ILE A 55 -4.49 3.77 -3.63
CA ILE A 55 -3.33 4.16 -2.80
C ILE A 55 -3.64 5.44 -2.02
N THR A 56 -4.25 6.43 -2.68
CA THR A 56 -4.65 7.70 -2.05
C THR A 56 -5.67 7.46 -0.93
N VAL A 57 -6.71 6.67 -1.18
CA VAL A 57 -7.72 6.32 -0.16
C VAL A 57 -7.10 5.65 1.06
N ILE A 58 -6.15 4.73 0.86
CA ILE A 58 -5.49 4.02 1.96
C ILE A 58 -4.57 4.96 2.76
N ARG A 59 -3.85 5.87 2.09
CA ARG A 59 -3.03 6.88 2.79
C ARG A 59 -3.91 7.82 3.61
N ASP A 60 -5.03 8.28 3.07
CA ASP A 60 -6.01 9.09 3.79
C ASP A 60 -6.66 8.34 4.97
N PHE A 61 -6.85 7.03 4.82
CA PHE A 61 -7.30 6.17 5.91
C PHE A 61 -6.25 6.11 7.02
N TYR A 62 -4.98 5.91 6.66
CA TYR A 62 -3.89 5.86 7.63
C TYR A 62 -3.72 7.18 8.38
N THR A 63 -3.80 8.34 7.70
CA THR A 63 -3.76 9.65 8.35
C THR A 63 -4.86 9.84 9.39
N ARG A 64 -6.01 9.17 9.23
CA ARG A 64 -7.17 9.28 10.14
C ARG A 64 -7.15 8.27 11.28
N TYR A 65 -6.62 7.08 11.06
CA TYR A 65 -6.74 5.95 11.99
C TYR A 65 -5.39 5.41 12.48
N GLU A 66 -4.27 5.93 11.96
CA GLU A 66 -2.89 5.51 12.24
C GLU A 66 -2.66 4.00 12.05
N ALA A 67 -3.50 3.38 11.21
CA ALA A 67 -3.53 1.94 10.99
C ALA A 67 -3.82 1.63 9.52
N SER A 68 -3.06 0.68 8.96
CA SER A 68 -3.29 0.20 7.60
C SER A 68 -4.59 -0.61 7.53
N PRO A 69 -5.49 -0.32 6.57
CA PRO A 69 -6.78 -0.99 6.50
C PRO A 69 -6.63 -2.47 6.11
N ALA A 70 -7.25 -3.35 6.89
CA ALA A 70 -7.51 -4.72 6.49
C ALA A 70 -8.55 -4.78 5.35
N MET A 71 -8.79 -5.96 4.77
CA MET A 71 -9.64 -6.10 3.57
C MET A 71 -11.06 -5.52 3.74
N ARG A 72 -11.74 -5.80 4.86
CA ARG A 72 -13.09 -5.28 5.12
C ARG A 72 -13.11 -3.75 5.28
N PRO A 73 -12.27 -3.14 6.14
CA PRO A 73 -12.10 -1.68 6.19
C PRO A 73 -11.73 -1.06 4.84
N LEU A 74 -10.84 -1.69 4.07
CA LEU A 74 -10.41 -1.22 2.76
C LEU A 74 -11.59 -1.12 1.79
N VAL A 75 -12.34 -2.22 1.64
CA VAL A 75 -13.54 -2.27 0.78
C VAL A 75 -14.52 -1.16 1.17
N LYS A 76 -14.77 -0.97 2.47
CA LYS A 76 -15.66 0.08 2.97
C LYS A 76 -15.14 1.49 2.71
N ALA A 77 -13.85 1.74 2.96
CA ALA A 77 -13.22 3.04 2.73
C ALA A 77 -13.25 3.42 1.25
N VAL A 78 -12.93 2.47 0.36
CA VAL A 78 -13.00 2.66 -1.09
C VAL A 78 -14.44 2.87 -1.54
N ALA A 79 -15.41 2.12 -1.01
CA ALA A 79 -16.82 2.32 -1.33
C ALA A 79 -17.31 3.73 -0.95
N GLN A 80 -16.86 4.25 0.18
CA GLN A 80 -17.22 5.57 0.67
C GLN A 80 -16.55 6.70 -0.12
N ALA A 81 -15.29 6.53 -0.53
CA ALA A 81 -14.53 7.56 -1.23
C ALA A 81 -14.77 7.58 -2.75
N LEU A 82 -14.89 6.40 -3.37
CA LEU A 82 -14.89 6.23 -4.83
C LEU A 82 -16.16 5.55 -5.36
N GLY A 83 -17.11 5.24 -4.48
CA GLY A 83 -18.39 4.64 -4.83
C GLY A 83 -18.42 3.11 -4.72
N PRO A 84 -19.64 2.53 -4.66
CA PRO A 84 -19.86 1.12 -4.34
C PRO A 84 -19.34 0.15 -5.41
N GLU A 85 -19.11 0.59 -6.65
CA GLU A 85 -18.56 -0.25 -7.71
C GLU A 85 -17.07 -0.53 -7.51
N LYS A 86 -16.29 0.50 -7.16
CA LYS A 86 -14.86 0.39 -6.86
C LYS A 86 -14.62 -0.24 -5.48
N GLY A 87 -15.54 -0.01 -4.55
CA GLY A 87 -15.55 -0.61 -3.21
C GLY A 87 -16.01 -2.07 -3.18
N ARG A 88 -15.53 -2.91 -4.11
CA ARG A 88 -15.83 -4.35 -4.17
C ARG A 88 -14.55 -5.14 -4.12
N SER A 89 -14.56 -6.26 -3.39
CA SER A 89 -13.41 -7.16 -3.30
C SER A 89 -12.90 -7.61 -4.67
N VAL A 90 -13.81 -7.87 -5.62
CA VAL A 90 -13.47 -8.27 -7.00
C VAL A 90 -12.70 -7.18 -7.74
N TYR A 91 -13.11 -5.91 -7.60
CA TYR A 91 -12.41 -4.78 -8.23
C TYR A 91 -11.00 -4.63 -7.63
N LEU A 92 -10.89 -4.70 -6.31
CA LEU A 92 -9.60 -4.61 -5.62
C LEU A 92 -8.67 -5.79 -5.95
N LEU A 93 -9.20 -7.00 -6.08
CA LEU A 93 -8.44 -8.18 -6.51
C LEU A 93 -7.94 -8.08 -7.96
N ARG A 94 -8.70 -7.41 -8.84
CA ARG A 94 -8.26 -7.14 -10.21
C ARG A 94 -7.05 -6.21 -10.25
N LEU A 95 -7.05 -5.17 -9.42
CA LEU A 95 -5.94 -4.19 -9.34
C LEU A 95 -4.74 -4.74 -8.56
N PHE A 96 -5.00 -5.43 -7.46
CA PHE A 96 -3.99 -5.93 -6.54
C PHE A 96 -4.24 -7.43 -6.29
N PRO A 97 -3.84 -8.32 -7.23
CA PRO A 97 -3.97 -9.76 -7.09
C PRO A 97 -3.25 -10.29 -5.84
N ASP A 98 -3.61 -11.51 -5.45
CA ASP A 98 -3.17 -12.24 -4.25
C ASP A 98 -3.67 -11.66 -2.93
N SER A 99 -3.34 -10.39 -2.63
CA SER A 99 -3.73 -9.78 -1.36
C SER A 99 -3.88 -8.26 -1.48
N PRO A 100 -5.10 -7.76 -1.80
CA PRO A 100 -5.30 -6.35 -2.06
C PRO A 100 -4.90 -5.45 -0.90
N ALA A 101 -5.26 -5.83 0.33
CA ALA A 101 -4.92 -5.05 1.50
C ALA A 101 -3.40 -4.98 1.75
N LYS A 102 -2.67 -6.11 1.60
CA LYS A 102 -1.23 -6.14 1.83
C LYS A 102 -0.46 -5.40 0.72
N VAL A 103 -0.76 -5.72 -0.53
CA VAL A 103 -0.10 -5.12 -1.69
C VAL A 103 -0.37 -3.62 -1.73
N ALA A 104 -1.62 -3.19 -1.59
CA ALA A 104 -1.94 -1.78 -1.62
C ALA A 104 -1.37 -1.02 -0.42
N ALA A 105 -1.32 -1.60 0.78
CA ALA A 105 -0.64 -0.99 1.93
C ALA A 105 0.88 -0.85 1.70
N ARG A 106 1.53 -1.88 1.16
CA ARG A 106 2.97 -1.86 0.83
C ARG A 106 3.27 -0.75 -0.19
N LEU A 107 2.52 -0.68 -1.28
CA LEU A 107 2.67 0.35 -2.31
C LEU A 107 2.35 1.75 -1.79
N ALA A 108 1.40 1.87 -0.87
CA ALA A 108 1.09 3.10 -0.15
C ALA A 108 2.18 3.50 0.87
N GLY A 109 3.23 2.70 1.04
CA GLY A 109 4.31 2.93 1.99
C GLY A 109 3.87 2.85 3.44
N LEU A 110 2.85 2.05 3.73
CA LEU A 110 2.25 1.91 5.05
C LEU A 110 2.68 0.60 5.67
N PRO A 111 2.70 0.48 7.02
CA PRO A 111 3.10 -0.77 7.65
C PRO A 111 2.13 -1.89 7.30
N LYS A 112 2.61 -3.14 7.42
CA LYS A 112 1.77 -4.32 7.21
C LYS A 112 0.47 -4.22 8.02
N PRO A 113 -0.72 -4.39 7.40
CA PRO A 113 -1.98 -4.38 8.13
C PRO A 113 -1.96 -5.50 9.17
N ALA A 114 -2.43 -5.19 10.38
CA ALA A 114 -2.60 -6.19 11.42
C ALA A 114 -3.51 -7.31 10.88
N ASN A 115 -3.12 -8.56 11.10
CA ASN A 115 -3.86 -9.73 10.63
C ASN A 115 -5.35 -9.57 10.96
N CYS A 116 -6.20 -9.80 9.95
CA CYS A 116 -7.62 -10.00 10.17
C CYS A 116 -7.81 -11.13 11.20
N LEU A 117 -8.37 -10.81 12.37
CA LEU A 117 -9.12 -11.77 13.17
C LEU A 117 -10.46 -12.07 12.48
#